data_AF-A0A2N2S430-F1
#
_entry.id   AF-A0A2N2S430-F1
#
_cell.length_a   1.000
_cell.length_b   1.000
_cell.length_c   1.000
_cell.angle_alpha   90.00
_cell.angle_beta   90.00
_cell.angle_gamma   90.00
#
_symmetry.space_group_name_H-M   'P 1'
#
loop_
_entity.id
_entity.type
_entity.pdbx_description
1 polymer ?
#
loop_
_entity_poly.entity_id
_entity_poly.type
_entity_poly.pdbx_seq_one_letter_code
_entity_poly.pdbx_strand_id
1 'polypeptide(L)' 'TLAEEGINIQMISTSEIKIAVVVDEKYLELAVRVLHKAFELEEA' A
#
# COMPACT_ATOMS: atom_id res chain seq x y z
N THR A 1 -4.21 5.47 -5.02
CA THR A 1 -4.24 4.87 -3.67
C THR A 1 -4.76 3.43 -3.76
N LEU A 2 -4.57 2.56 -2.77
CA LEU A 2 -4.91 1.12 -2.89
C LEU A 2 -6.37 0.87 -3.33
N ALA A 3 -7.31 1.68 -2.84
CA ALA A 3 -8.73 1.54 -3.18
C ALA A 3 -9.06 1.91 -4.64
N GLU A 4 -8.36 2.90 -5.21
CA GLU A 4 -8.54 3.33 -6.61
C GLU A 4 -8.14 2.23 -7.60
N GLU A 5 -7.19 1.38 -7.20
CA GLU A 5 -6.72 0.23 -7.98
C GLU A 5 -7.48 -1.07 -7.65
N GLY A 6 -8.53 -0.99 -6.82
CA GLY A 6 -9.35 -2.14 -6.44
C GLY A 6 -8.62 -3.17 -5.56
N ILE A 7 -7.56 -2.77 -4.86
CA ILE A 7 -6.77 -3.66 -4.00
C ILE A 7 -7.46 -3.81 -2.64
N ASN A 8 -7.97 -5.01 -2.36
CA ASN A 8 -8.59 -5.31 -1.07
C ASN A 8 -7.55 -5.53 0.04
N ILE A 9 -7.75 -4.86 1.18
CA ILE A 9 -6.93 -5.03 2.39
C ILE A 9 -7.54 -6.13 3.25
N GLN A 10 -6.78 -7.19 3.51
CA GLN A 10 -7.23 -8.34 4.31
C GLN A 10 -7.04 -8.13 5.81
N MET A 11 -5.99 -7.41 6.19
CA MET A 11 -5.65 -7.13 7.59
C MET A 11 -4.90 -5.82 7.68
N ILE A 12 -5.09 -5.12 8.79
CA ILE A 12 -4.38 -3.88 9.12
C ILE A 12 -3.74 -4.06 10.50
N SER A 13 -2.48 -3.66 10.64
CA SER A 13 -1.76 -3.54 11.90
C SER A 13 -1.06 -2.19 11.97
N THR A 14 -1.12 -1.53 13.13
CA THR A 14 -0.67 -0.14 13.28
C THR A 14 0.20 0.05 14.52
N SER A 15 1.18 0.96 14.41
CA SER A 15 1.87 1.60 15.54
C SER A 15 1.79 3.12 15.40
N GLU A 16 2.36 3.86 16.34
CA GLU A 16 2.36 5.33 16.33
C GLU A 16 2.91 5.93 15.02
N ILE A 17 3.85 5.25 14.36
CA ILE A 17 4.53 5.77 13.16
C ILE A 17 4.45 4.83 11.95
N LYS A 18 3.70 3.72 12.03
CA LYS A 18 3.68 2.70 10.97
C LYS A 18 2.30 2.10 10.77
N ILE A 19 1.94 1.93 9.51
CA ILE A 19 0.77 1.14 9.08
C ILE A 19 1.30 -0.03 8.24
N ALA A 20 0.91 -1.25 8.61
CA ALA A 20 1.18 -2.46 7.86
C ALA A 20 -0.13 -3.08 7.41
N VAL A 21 -0.21 -3.48 6.15
CA VAL A 21 -1.41 -4.08 5.55
C VAL A 21 -1.07 -5.41 4.90
N VAL A 22 -1.99 -6.36 4.97
CA VAL A 22 -1.92 -7.63 4.24
C VAL A 22 -2.81 -7.52 3.01
N VAL A 23 -2.25 -7.86 1.84
CA VAL A 23 -2.93 -7.88 0.54
C VAL A 23 -2.64 -9.20 -0.16
N ASP A 24 -3.41 -9.53 -1.20
CA ASP A 24 -3.13 -10.69 -2.06
C ASP A 24 -1.80 -10.47 -2.80
N GLU A 25 -0.96 -11.50 -2.84
CA GLU A 25 0.39 -11.46 -3.43
C GLU A 25 0.40 -10.95 -4.87
N LYS A 26 -0.64 -11.25 -5.66
CA LYS A 26 -0.74 -10.80 -7.05
C LYS A 26 -0.79 -9.27 -7.20
N TYR A 27 -1.18 -8.56 -6.14
CA TYR A 27 -1.23 -7.09 -6.12
C TYR A 27 -0.03 -6.45 -5.44
N LEU A 28 0.96 -7.22 -4.96
CA LEU A 28 2.05 -6.69 -4.15
C LEU A 28 2.83 -5.58 -4.86
N GLU A 29 3.27 -5.83 -6.09
CA GLU A 29 4.06 -4.85 -6.86
C GLU A 29 3.24 -3.59 -7.19
N LEU A 30 1.98 -3.77 -7.58
CA LEU A 30 1.07 -2.66 -7.87
C LEU A 30 0.82 -1.83 -6.60
N ALA A 31 0.55 -2.48 -5.47
CA ALA A 31 0.32 -1.84 -4.18
C ALA A 31 1.53 -0.98 -3.76
N VAL A 32 2.76 -1.51 -3.89
CA VAL A 32 3.98 -0.76 -3.57
C VAL A 32 4.12 0.46 -4.46
N ARG A 33 4.00 0.32 -5.79
CA ARG A 33 4.12 1.44 -6.74
C ARG A 33 3.09 2.53 -6.46
N VAL A 34 1.84 2.14 -6.23
CA VAL A 34 0.72 3.06 -5.97
C VAL A 34 0.93 3.82 -4.65
N LEU A 35 1.46 3.15 -3.63
CA LEU A 35 1.80 3.81 -2.37
C LEU A 35 3.02 4.73 -2.52
N HIS A 36 4.08 4.31 -3.20
CA HIS A 36 5.26 5.15 -3.48
C HIS A 36 4.86 6.44 -4.20
N LYS A 37 4.04 6.34 -5.24
CA LYS A 37 3.50 7.51 -5.94
C LYS A 37 2.60 8.37 -5.06
N ALA A 38 1.69 7.76 -4.29
CA ALA A 38 0.75 8.50 -3.43
C ALA A 38 1.45 9.26 -2.29
N PHE A 39 2.61 8.80 -1.85
CA PHE A 39 3.46 9.47 -0.85
C PHE A 39 4.62 10.25 -1.46
N GLU A 40 4.65 10.42 -2.79
CA GLU A 40 5.67 11.19 -3.51
C GLU A 40 7.12 10.72 -3.23
N LEU A 41 7.31 9.42 -3.02
CA LEU A 41 8.60 8.82 -2.65
C LEU A 41 9.49 8.46 -3.84
N GLU A 42 9.09 8.81 -5.07
CA GLU A 42 9.85 8.55 -6.30
C GLU A 42 10.91 9.63 -6.59
N GLU A 43 10.82 10.79 -5.94
CA GLU A 43 11.68 11.98 -6.16
C GLU A 43 12.88 12.07 -5.18
N ALA A 44 13.12 11.01 -4.40
CA ALA A 44 14.15 10.97 -3.35
C ALA A 44 15.37 10.12 -3.72
#